data_AF-A0A2E2WYX2-F1
#
_entry.id   AF-A0A2E2WYX2-F1
#
_cell.length_a   1.000
_cell.length_b   1.000
_cell.length_c   1.000
_cell.angle_alpha   90.00
_cell.angle_beta   90.00
_cell.angle_gamma   90.00
#
_symmetry.space_group_name_H-M   'P 1'
#
loop_
_entity.id
_entity.type
_entity.pdbx_description
1 polymer ?
#
loop_
_entity_poly.entity_id
_entity_poly.type
_entity_poly.pdbx_seq_one_letter_code
_entity_poly.pdbx_strand_id
1 'polypeptide(L)'
;MLVLPFHRRVGDRTGRGTEAILEALADCGSLQPRTDATDARPTGPGTVGVYVGGRWFSLELPPAVGYRAVDRLDVSRLQDGVLAPTFGITDPGSDPMIDYIPEPVGLAALVRRCDADDRVGFVVHATSVAELMAVADDSDLMPPKSSYFEPKPRSGVFVRRLDREGGAETGSS
;
A
#
# COMPACT_ATOMS: atom_id res chain seq x y z
N MET A 1 -5.49 -5.93 18.27
CA MET A 1 -4.37 -5.61 17.37
C MET A 1 -4.94 -4.76 16.25
N LEU A 2 -4.45 -3.54 16.07
CA LEU A 2 -4.86 -2.68 14.95
C LEU A 2 -3.84 -2.81 13.83
N VAL A 3 -4.31 -2.95 12.59
CA VAL A 3 -3.51 -2.88 11.37
C VAL A 3 -3.79 -1.53 10.73
N LEU A 4 -2.77 -0.70 10.61
CA LEU A 4 -2.86 0.65 10.07
C LEU A 4 -2.06 0.76 8.76
N PRO A 5 -2.48 1.62 7.82
CA PRO A 5 -1.80 1.78 6.54
C PRO A 5 -0.55 2.64 6.64
N PHE A 6 0.33 2.49 5.64
CA PHE A 6 1.31 3.50 5.29
C PHE A 6 0.87 4.19 3.99
N HIS A 7 0.58 5.48 4.09
CA HIS A 7 0.39 6.33 2.91
C HIS A 7 1.71 6.52 2.18
N ARG A 8 1.63 6.78 0.88
CA ARG A 8 2.82 6.93 0.02
C ARG A 8 2.93 8.37 -0.46
N ARG A 9 4.14 8.90 -0.52
CA ARG A 9 4.47 10.14 -1.24
C ARG A 9 5.37 9.80 -2.38
N VAL A 10 5.03 10.24 -3.57
CA VAL A 10 5.72 9.88 -4.80
C VAL A 10 6.10 11.13 -5.55
N GLY A 11 7.38 11.29 -5.82
CA GLY A 11 7.87 12.30 -6.74
C GLY A 11 7.73 11.87 -8.19
N ASP A 12 7.66 12.86 -9.08
CA ASP A 12 7.62 12.62 -10.51
C ASP A 12 8.98 12.86 -11.16
N ARG A 13 9.58 11.81 -11.73
CA ARG A 13 10.90 11.88 -12.38
C ARG A 13 10.89 12.68 -13.66
N THR A 14 9.75 12.74 -14.33
CA THR A 14 9.58 13.48 -15.58
C THR A 14 9.28 14.95 -15.36
N GLY A 15 9.08 15.38 -14.09
CA GLY A 15 8.85 16.78 -13.73
C GLY A 15 7.55 17.35 -14.29
N ARG A 16 6.51 16.51 -14.43
CA ARG A 16 5.20 16.93 -14.93
C ARG A 16 4.55 17.92 -13.96
N GLY A 17 3.81 18.86 -14.55
CA GLY A 17 2.86 19.68 -13.80
C GLY A 17 1.64 18.88 -13.35
N THR A 18 0.88 19.44 -12.42
CA THR A 18 -0.28 18.80 -11.79
C THR A 18 -1.28 18.22 -12.79
N GLU A 19 -1.63 18.94 -13.87
CA GLU A 19 -2.59 18.45 -14.86
C GLU A 19 -2.09 17.20 -15.61
N ALA A 20 -0.82 17.19 -16.03
CA ALA A 20 -0.23 16.03 -16.70
C ALA A 20 -0.05 14.81 -15.77
N ILE A 21 0.06 15.04 -14.46
CA ILE A 21 0.00 13.96 -13.46
C ILE A 21 -1.43 13.40 -13.39
N LEU A 22 -2.44 14.27 -13.35
CA LEU A 22 -3.85 13.84 -13.30
C LEU A 22 -4.27 13.06 -14.54
N GLU A 23 -3.85 13.51 -15.73
CA GLU A 23 -4.09 12.78 -16.99
C GLU A 23 -3.50 11.36 -16.92
N ALA A 24 -2.23 11.24 -16.52
CA ALA A 24 -1.58 9.93 -16.45
C ALA A 24 -2.17 9.02 -15.35
N LEU A 25 -2.73 9.58 -14.28
CA LEU A 25 -3.46 8.81 -13.27
C LEU A 25 -4.82 8.34 -13.79
N ALA A 26 -5.51 9.18 -14.58
CA ALA A 26 -6.77 8.81 -15.22
C ALA A 26 -6.61 7.69 -16.27
N ASP A 27 -5.42 7.57 -16.88
CA ASP A 27 -5.08 6.44 -17.76
C ASP A 27 -4.95 5.11 -17.01
N CYS A 28 -4.68 5.15 -15.69
CA CYS A 28 -4.57 3.95 -14.87
C CYS A 28 -5.94 3.44 -14.41
N GLY A 29 -6.89 4.34 -14.13
CA GLY A 29 -8.18 3.97 -13.56
C GLY A 29 -9.12 5.16 -13.38
N SER A 30 -10.31 4.88 -12.84
CA SER A 30 -11.35 5.91 -12.63
C SER A 30 -10.91 6.93 -11.58
N LEU A 31 -10.52 8.12 -12.04
CA LEU A 31 -10.10 9.24 -11.18
C LEU A 31 -11.26 10.22 -11.01
N GLN A 32 -11.66 10.46 -9.76
CA GLN A 32 -12.78 11.35 -9.44
C GLN A 32 -12.33 12.43 -8.45
N PRO A 33 -12.62 13.72 -8.71
CA PRO A 33 -12.32 14.80 -7.76
C PRO A 33 -13.14 14.64 -6.48
N ARG A 34 -12.54 15.04 -5.36
CA ARG A 34 -13.10 14.96 -4.01
C ARG A 34 -13.00 16.31 -3.33
N THR A 35 -13.91 16.53 -2.39
CA THR A 35 -14.02 17.84 -1.72
C THR A 35 -12.85 18.07 -0.77
N ASP A 36 -12.45 17.04 -0.04
CA ASP A 36 -11.39 17.11 0.97
C ASP A 36 -10.75 15.74 1.24
N ALA A 37 -9.83 15.71 2.21
CA ALA A 37 -9.10 14.52 2.62
C ALA A 37 -10.01 13.40 3.19
N THR A 38 -11.15 13.76 3.79
CA THR A 38 -12.11 12.81 4.37
C THR A 38 -12.87 12.12 3.25
N ASP A 39 -13.34 12.88 2.26
CA ASP A 39 -14.05 12.37 1.08
C ASP A 39 -13.12 11.55 0.16
N ALA A 40 -11.83 11.90 0.12
CA ALA A 40 -10.82 11.13 -0.63
C ALA A 40 -10.34 9.86 0.08
N ARG A 41 -10.55 9.72 1.40
CA ARG A 41 -10.06 8.56 2.15
C ARG A 41 -10.84 7.29 1.74
N PRO A 42 -10.15 6.20 1.38
CA PRO A 42 -10.83 4.96 1.00
C PRO A 42 -11.52 4.31 2.20
N THR A 43 -12.81 4.02 2.06
CA THR A 43 -13.65 3.37 3.10
C THR A 43 -13.60 1.84 3.01
N GLY A 44 -13.04 1.30 1.93
CA GLY A 44 -12.84 -0.13 1.70
C GLY A 44 -11.76 -0.39 0.64
N PRO A 45 -11.49 -1.66 0.32
CA PRO A 45 -10.46 -2.03 -0.62
C PRO A 45 -10.80 -1.63 -2.07
N GLY A 46 -9.79 -1.55 -2.91
CA GLY A 46 -9.88 -1.29 -4.35
C GLY A 46 -9.90 0.18 -4.76
N THR A 47 -9.80 1.10 -3.80
CA THR A 47 -9.68 2.53 -4.07
C THR A 47 -8.57 3.14 -3.22
N VAL A 48 -7.99 4.22 -3.71
CA VAL A 48 -7.02 5.03 -2.97
C VAL A 48 -7.39 6.51 -3.06
N GLY A 49 -7.12 7.25 -2.00
CA GLY A 49 -7.14 8.71 -2.04
C GLY A 49 -5.88 9.23 -2.71
N VAL A 50 -6.01 10.31 -3.48
CA VAL A 50 -4.89 10.96 -4.16
C VAL A 50 -4.90 12.44 -3.81
N TYR A 51 -3.72 12.94 -3.46
CA TYR A 51 -3.47 14.36 -3.23
C TYR A 51 -2.41 14.86 -4.22
N VAL A 52 -2.72 15.88 -4.99
CA VAL A 52 -1.76 16.49 -5.91
C VAL A 52 -2.07 17.97 -6.12
N GLY A 53 -1.06 18.83 -5.95
CA GLY A 53 -1.16 20.27 -6.19
C GLY A 53 -2.34 20.94 -5.49
N GLY A 54 -2.52 20.72 -4.18
CA GLY A 54 -3.62 21.33 -3.43
C GLY A 54 -4.98 20.63 -3.56
N ARG A 55 -5.12 19.61 -4.42
CA ARG A 55 -6.42 19.00 -4.78
C ARG A 55 -6.51 17.55 -4.36
N TRP A 56 -7.74 17.12 -4.06
CA TRP A 56 -8.07 15.77 -3.63
C TRP A 56 -8.85 15.02 -4.70
N PHE A 57 -8.53 13.74 -4.84
CA PHE A 57 -9.20 12.80 -5.75
C PHE A 57 -9.32 11.43 -5.10
N SER A 58 -10.20 10.59 -5.62
CA SER A 58 -10.18 9.15 -5.42
C SER A 58 -9.84 8.46 -6.73
N LEU A 59 -8.96 7.46 -6.67
CA LEU A 59 -8.61 6.61 -7.81
C LEU A 59 -9.07 5.18 -7.54
N GLU A 60 -9.83 4.61 -8.46
CA GLU A 60 -10.08 3.18 -8.51
C GLU A 60 -8.81 2.45 -8.99
N LEU A 61 -8.35 1.49 -8.20
CA LEU A 61 -7.13 0.76 -8.52
C LEU A 61 -7.36 -0.18 -9.71
N PRO A 62 -6.37 -0.31 -10.62
CA PRO A 62 -6.41 -1.33 -11.67
C PRO A 62 -6.62 -2.74 -11.08
N PRO A 63 -7.11 -3.70 -11.87
CA PRO A 63 -7.09 -5.11 -11.50
C PRO A 63 -5.67 -5.57 -11.12
N ALA A 64 -5.58 -6.58 -10.26
CA ALA A 64 -4.30 -7.19 -9.93
C ALA A 64 -3.64 -7.80 -11.17
N VAL A 65 -2.33 -7.63 -11.31
CA VAL A 65 -1.53 -8.18 -12.42
C VAL A 65 -1.28 -9.69 -12.25
N GLY A 66 -1.41 -10.20 -11.01
CA GLY A 66 -1.22 -11.61 -10.67
C GLY A 66 -2.40 -12.22 -9.91
N TYR A 67 -2.29 -13.52 -9.63
CA TYR A 67 -3.37 -14.31 -9.03
C TYR A 67 -3.15 -14.64 -7.54
N ARG A 68 -1.94 -14.44 -7.01
CA ARG A 68 -1.59 -14.76 -5.62
C ARG A 68 -2.29 -13.80 -4.68
N ALA A 69 -2.47 -14.19 -3.42
CA ALA A 69 -3.07 -13.30 -2.41
C ALA A 69 -2.32 -11.97 -2.30
N VAL A 70 -0.98 -11.99 -2.41
CA VAL A 70 -0.16 -10.78 -2.33
C VAL A 70 -0.40 -9.81 -3.49
N ASP A 71 -0.67 -10.32 -4.69
CA ASP A 71 -0.89 -9.49 -5.88
C ASP A 71 -2.21 -8.71 -5.80
N ARG A 72 -3.17 -9.23 -5.01
CA ARG A 72 -4.51 -8.65 -4.85
C ARG A 72 -4.58 -7.54 -3.81
N LEU A 73 -3.56 -7.39 -2.98
CA LEU A 73 -3.51 -6.32 -1.99
C LEU A 73 -3.52 -4.96 -2.69
N ASP A 74 -4.26 -3.99 -2.14
CA ASP A 74 -4.29 -2.63 -2.68
C ASP A 74 -2.89 -1.99 -2.76
N VAL A 75 -2.01 -2.34 -1.83
CA VAL A 75 -0.61 -1.90 -1.85
C VAL A 75 0.16 -2.43 -3.06
N SER A 76 -0.13 -3.64 -3.51
CA SER A 76 0.47 -4.27 -4.70
C SER A 76 -0.17 -3.74 -5.97
N ARG A 77 -1.50 -3.66 -6.01
CA ARG A 77 -2.26 -3.06 -7.13
C ARG A 77 -1.84 -1.61 -7.39
N LEU A 78 -1.65 -0.81 -6.33
CA LEU A 78 -1.14 0.55 -6.45
C LEU A 78 0.31 0.54 -6.97
N GLN A 79 1.15 -0.38 -6.48
CA GLN A 79 2.55 -0.47 -6.90
C GLN A 79 2.66 -0.83 -8.39
N ASP A 80 2.06 -1.95 -8.80
CA ASP A 80 2.23 -2.54 -10.13
C ASP A 80 1.36 -1.86 -11.19
N GLY A 81 0.18 -1.38 -10.79
CA GLY A 81 -0.80 -0.77 -11.68
C GLY A 81 -0.66 0.75 -11.84
N VAL A 82 0.05 1.42 -10.93
CA VAL A 82 0.15 2.89 -10.96
C VAL A 82 1.59 3.37 -10.74
N LEU A 83 2.25 2.99 -9.66
CA LEU A 83 3.55 3.58 -9.30
C LEU A 83 4.67 3.16 -10.26
N ALA A 84 4.75 1.89 -10.60
CA ALA A 84 5.70 1.37 -11.58
C ALA A 84 5.47 1.94 -12.98
N PRO A 85 4.26 1.84 -13.60
CA PRO A 85 4.05 2.33 -14.96
C PRO A 85 4.06 3.86 -15.06
N THR A 86 3.50 4.58 -14.09
CA THR A 86 3.28 6.04 -14.22
C THR A 86 4.43 6.86 -13.66
N PHE A 87 5.11 6.38 -12.62
CA PHE A 87 6.19 7.12 -11.93
C PHE A 87 7.56 6.42 -12.04
N GLY A 88 7.62 5.25 -12.67
CA GLY A 88 8.85 4.48 -12.84
C GLY A 88 9.41 3.90 -11.54
N ILE A 89 8.59 3.77 -10.49
CA ILE A 89 9.02 3.20 -9.20
C ILE A 89 8.98 1.69 -9.31
N THR A 90 10.13 1.05 -9.54
CA THR A 90 10.22 -0.41 -9.72
C THR A 90 10.55 -1.13 -8.42
N ASP A 91 11.48 -0.59 -7.62
CA ASP A 91 11.80 -1.10 -6.29
C ASP A 91 11.47 -0.05 -5.22
N PRO A 92 10.24 -0.06 -4.67
CA PRO A 92 9.82 0.94 -3.70
C PRO A 92 10.56 0.83 -2.35
N GLY A 93 11.31 -0.25 -2.10
CA GLY A 93 12.11 -0.42 -0.89
C GLY A 93 13.38 0.41 -0.86
N SER A 94 13.91 0.79 -2.03
CA SER A 94 15.17 1.53 -2.17
C SER A 94 15.05 2.85 -2.96
N ASP A 95 13.91 3.07 -3.60
CA ASP A 95 13.69 4.20 -4.50
C ASP A 95 13.52 5.54 -3.74
N PRO A 96 14.38 6.56 -4.00
CA PRO A 96 14.30 7.86 -3.33
C PRO A 96 13.09 8.73 -3.76
N MET A 97 12.41 8.34 -4.83
CA MET A 97 11.20 9.01 -5.30
C MET A 97 9.96 8.58 -4.53
N ILE A 98 10.05 7.62 -3.62
CA ILE A 98 8.94 7.21 -2.76
C ILE A 98 9.27 7.35 -1.27
N ASP A 99 8.37 7.96 -0.52
CA ASP A 99 8.40 8.01 0.94
C ASP A 99 7.12 7.44 1.53
N TYR A 100 7.17 7.07 2.80
CA TYR A 100 6.03 6.50 3.51
C TYR A 100 5.63 7.33 4.74
N ILE A 101 4.33 7.50 4.92
CA ILE A 101 3.75 8.18 6.08
C ILE A 101 2.78 7.21 6.78
N PRO A 102 3.10 6.75 8.00
CA PRO A 102 2.18 5.89 8.74
C PRO A 102 0.95 6.68 9.18
N GLU A 103 -0.21 6.03 9.16
CA GLU A 103 -1.51 6.62 9.52
C GLU A 103 -1.52 7.44 10.83
N PRO A 104 -0.88 7.04 11.95
CA PRO A 104 -0.84 7.84 13.17
C PRO A 104 -0.19 9.23 13.02
N VAL A 105 0.64 9.43 11.99
CA VAL A 105 1.22 10.75 11.67
C VAL A 105 0.19 11.66 11.00
N GLY A 106 -0.81 11.08 10.34
CA GLY A 106 -2.00 11.76 9.83
C GLY A 106 -1.87 12.42 8.45
N LEU A 107 -3.02 12.68 7.83
CA LEU A 107 -3.12 13.26 6.48
C LEU A 107 -2.63 14.71 6.42
N ALA A 108 -2.73 15.49 7.51
CA ALA A 108 -2.20 16.85 7.55
C ALA A 108 -0.67 16.90 7.33
N ALA A 109 0.05 15.88 7.81
CA ALA A 109 1.48 15.75 7.57
C ALA A 109 1.79 15.27 6.14
N LEU A 110 0.93 14.45 5.55
CA LEU A 110 1.01 14.06 4.13
C LEU A 110 0.92 15.29 3.25
N VAL A 111 -0.16 16.07 3.37
CA VAL A 111 -0.41 17.31 2.61
C VAL A 111 0.78 18.25 2.71
N ARG A 112 1.17 18.63 3.94
CA ARG A 112 2.28 19.57 4.16
C ARG A 112 3.58 19.12 3.51
N ARG A 113 3.86 17.81 3.52
CA ARG A 113 5.09 17.29 2.93
C ARG A 113 4.99 17.21 1.41
N CYS A 114 3.84 16.86 0.84
CA CYS A 114 3.61 16.90 -0.60
C CYS A 114 3.80 18.31 -1.16
N ASP A 115 3.24 19.33 -0.49
CA ASP A 115 3.35 20.73 -0.92
C ASP A 115 4.76 21.30 -0.78
N ALA A 116 5.62 20.70 0.05
CA ALA A 116 6.98 21.18 0.28
C ALA A 116 7.95 20.81 -0.86
N ASP A 117 7.67 19.75 -1.60
CA ASP A 117 8.54 19.21 -2.65
C ASP A 117 7.78 18.72 -3.89
N ASP A 118 6.58 19.26 -4.11
CA ASP A 118 5.69 19.00 -5.25
C ASP A 118 5.45 17.50 -5.54
N ARG A 119 5.28 16.71 -4.48
CA ARG A 119 5.03 15.26 -4.57
C ARG A 119 3.54 14.92 -4.55
N VAL A 120 3.21 13.76 -5.12
CA VAL A 120 1.86 13.17 -5.11
C VAL A 120 1.68 12.36 -3.83
N GLY A 121 0.58 12.57 -3.11
CA GLY A 121 0.20 11.78 -1.95
C GLY A 121 -0.81 10.69 -2.31
N PHE A 122 -0.60 9.46 -1.83
CA PHE A 122 -1.53 8.34 -1.97
C PHE A 122 -1.96 7.83 -0.59
N VAL A 123 -3.26 7.91 -0.32
CA VAL A 123 -3.91 7.43 0.91
C VAL A 123 -4.50 6.05 0.65
N VAL A 124 -3.88 5.03 1.22
CA VAL A 124 -4.28 3.62 1.05
C VAL A 124 -5.19 3.15 2.19
N HIS A 125 -6.07 2.20 1.88
CA HIS A 125 -6.85 1.49 2.88
C HIS A 125 -5.95 0.53 3.68
N ALA A 126 -6.32 0.27 4.94
CA ALA A 126 -5.58 -0.65 5.79
C ALA A 126 -5.73 -2.08 5.26
N THR A 127 -4.62 -2.83 5.15
CA THR A 127 -4.71 -4.27 4.87
C THR A 127 -5.44 -4.96 6.02
N SER A 128 -6.48 -5.72 5.69
CA SER A 128 -7.28 -6.46 6.64
C SER A 128 -6.53 -7.68 7.19
N VAL A 129 -6.97 -8.18 8.35
CA VAL A 129 -6.42 -9.42 8.91
C VAL A 129 -6.66 -10.61 7.98
N ALA A 130 -7.81 -10.64 7.28
CA ALA A 130 -8.12 -11.71 6.33
C ALA A 130 -7.14 -11.73 5.15
N GLU A 131 -6.81 -10.57 4.60
CA GLU A 131 -5.80 -10.44 3.54
C GLU A 131 -4.40 -10.85 4.03
N LEU A 132 -4.03 -10.46 5.25
CA LEU A 132 -2.76 -10.89 5.86
C LEU A 132 -2.69 -12.42 5.99
N MET A 133 -3.77 -13.07 6.43
CA MET A 133 -3.81 -14.52 6.55
C MET A 133 -3.75 -15.21 5.18
N ALA A 134 -4.45 -14.68 4.18
CA ALA A 134 -4.41 -15.23 2.83
C ALA A 134 -2.99 -15.22 2.23
N VAL A 135 -2.22 -14.15 2.46
CA VAL A 135 -0.80 -14.07 2.03
C VAL A 135 0.07 -15.10 2.76
N ALA A 136 -0.16 -15.28 4.06
CA ALA A 136 0.57 -16.26 4.85
C ALA A 136 0.27 -17.70 4.43
N ASP A 137 -0.99 -18.01 4.11
CA ASP A 137 -1.42 -19.32 3.62
C ASP A 137 -0.79 -19.64 2.25
N ASP A 138 -0.60 -18.63 1.41
CA ASP A 138 0.12 -18.73 0.13
C ASP A 138 1.65 -18.85 0.30
N SER A 139 2.17 -18.83 1.54
CA SER A 139 3.61 -18.82 1.85
C SER A 139 4.38 -17.65 1.22
N ASP A 140 3.68 -16.57 0.88
CA ASP A 140 4.24 -15.36 0.29
C ASP A 140 4.74 -14.38 1.35
N LEU A 141 5.56 -13.42 0.93
CA LEU A 141 6.04 -12.33 1.77
C LEU A 141 5.18 -11.07 1.57
N MET A 142 4.89 -10.37 2.67
CA MET A 142 4.19 -9.09 2.62
C MET A 142 5.03 -8.02 1.88
N PRO A 143 4.40 -7.18 1.02
CA PRO A 143 5.08 -6.06 0.39
C PRO A 143 5.65 -5.08 1.42
N PRO A 144 6.73 -4.35 1.10
CA PRO A 144 7.33 -3.40 2.02
C PRO A 144 6.31 -2.35 2.48
N LYS A 145 6.28 -2.08 3.79
CA LYS A 145 5.41 -1.08 4.43
C LYS A 145 3.91 -1.30 4.13
N SER A 146 3.48 -2.54 4.00
CA SER A 146 2.07 -2.90 3.82
C SER A 146 1.22 -2.69 5.08
N SER A 147 1.80 -2.77 6.28
CA SER A 147 1.05 -2.72 7.55
C SER A 147 1.85 -2.15 8.72
N TYR A 148 1.20 -1.31 9.52
CA TYR A 148 1.68 -0.80 10.81
C TYR A 148 0.85 -1.40 11.96
N PHE A 149 1.48 -2.03 12.93
CA PHE A 149 0.80 -2.64 14.09
C PHE A 149 0.88 -1.73 15.31
N GLU A 150 -0.26 -1.57 16.01
CA GLU A 150 -0.33 -0.87 17.29
C GLU A 150 -0.88 -1.77 18.42
N PRO A 151 -0.16 -1.88 19.57
CA PRO A 151 1.21 -1.39 19.81
C PRO A 151 2.23 -2.11 18.92
N LYS A 152 3.36 -1.44 18.63
CA LYS A 152 4.49 -2.11 17.97
C LYS A 152 4.79 -3.40 18.73
N PRO A 153 4.96 -4.55 18.05
CA PRO A 153 5.36 -5.77 18.73
C PRO A 153 6.61 -5.46 19.55
N ARG A 154 6.52 -5.59 20.88
CA ARG A 154 7.70 -5.46 21.73
C ARG A 154 8.67 -6.54 21.25
N SER A 155 9.88 -6.14 20.86
CA SER A 155 10.92 -7.01 20.33
C SER A 155 11.17 -8.17 21.29
N GLY A 156 10.53 -9.31 21.02
CA GLY A 156 10.49 -10.47 21.91
C GLY A 156 9.56 -11.58 21.41
N VAL A 157 9.26 -11.62 20.11
CA VAL A 157 8.53 -12.74 19.50
C VAL A 157 9.56 -13.71 18.95
N PHE A 158 9.86 -14.76 19.71
CA PHE A 158 10.56 -15.94 19.21
C PHE A 158 9.57 -16.81 18.44
N VAL A 159 9.75 -16.93 17.13
CA VAL A 159 8.98 -17.90 16.33
C VAL A 159 9.68 -19.26 16.43
N ARG A 160 9.13 -20.16 17.23
CA ARG A 160 9.51 -21.58 17.23
C ARG A 160 8.70 -22.28 16.14
N ARG A 161 9.37 -22.78 15.09
CA ARG A 161 8.74 -23.73 14.17
C ARG A 161 8.37 -24.97 14.98
N LEU A 162 7.10 -25.32 14.99
CA LEU A 162 6.67 -26.64 15.45
C LEU A 162 6.91 -27.57 14.27
N ASP A 163 8.07 -28.22 14.26
CA ASP A 163 8.23 -29.40 13.43
C ASP A 163 7.23 -30.43 13.95
N ARG A 164 6.34 -30.84 13.06
CA ARG A 164 5.34 -31.87 13.33
C ARG A 164 6.10 -33.13 13.72
N GLU A 165 6.00 -33.55 14.99
CA GLU A 165 6.63 -34.78 15.46
C GLU A 165 6.15 -35.94 14.59
N GLY A 166 7.07 -36.51 13.83
CA GLY A 166 6.93 -37.83 13.24
C GLY A 166 7.06 -38.86 14.35
N GLY A 167 5.93 -39.33 14.88
CA GLY A 167 5.82 -40.61 15.58
C GLY A 167 5.19 -41.61 14.61
N ALA A 168 5.99 -42.34 13.85
CA ALA A 168 6.52 -43.66 14.22
C ALA A 168 5.46 -44.76 14.00
N GLU A 169 5.65 -45.48 12.89
CA GLU A 169 5.15 -46.82 12.69
C GLU A 169 5.56 -47.71 13.87
N THR A 170 4.59 -48.44 14.42
CA THR A 170 4.86 -49.73 15.06
C THR A 170 3.82 -50.70 14.55
N GLY A 171 4.22 -51.56 13.62
CA GLY A 171 3.55 -52.83 13.42
C GLY A 171 3.85 -53.76 14.59
N SER A 172 2.88 -54.58 14.97
CA SER A 172 3.12 -55.98 15.34
C SER A 172 1.79 -56.73 15.34
N SER A 173 1.79 -57.79 14.52
CA SER A 173 1.12 -59.10 14.65
C SER A 173 -0.34 -59.21 15.09
#